data_AF-A0A6N7VPV5-F1
#
_entry.id   AF-A0A6N7VPV5-F1
#
_cell.length_a   1.000
_cell.length_b   1.000
_cell.length_c   1.000
_cell.angle_alpha   90.00
_cell.angle_beta   90.00
_cell.angle_gamma   90.00
#
_symmetry.space_group_name_H-M   'P 1'
#
loop_
_entity.id
_entity.type
_entity.pdbx_description
1 polymer ?
#
loop_
_entity_poly.entity_id
_entity_poly.type
_entity_poly.pdbx_seq_one_letter_code
_entity_poly.pdbx_strand_id
1 'polypeptide(L)'
;MMRKKKNSIKKNFNKNKYNIILIIIAIIFAVFLLANIIDNISNKNLSKYDNEMIVIKNKDNEITSLSLRDIRKMGGQNSKINQHSDVVIDIEGLSLDRLINKVDIDPNLNNIIEFIDGKGNKTSIALESALEVDRVYLVYKTINKANIDFDKKLGVFYVVDKQQKDANKWIKNVKIINIK
;
A
#
# COMPACT_ATOMS: atom_id res chain seq x y z
N MET A 1 -47.11 -0.86 -30.61
CA MET A 1 -46.04 -1.79 -31.07
C MET A 1 -45.12 -2.32 -29.94
N MET A 2 -44.90 -1.61 -28.82
CA MET A 2 -43.99 -2.02 -27.72
C MET A 2 -44.39 -3.31 -26.93
N ARG A 3 -45.68 -3.64 -26.82
CA ARG A 3 -46.15 -4.81 -26.04
C ARG A 3 -45.72 -6.17 -26.61
N LYS A 4 -45.65 -6.33 -27.95
CA LYS A 4 -45.22 -7.59 -28.58
C LYS A 4 -43.72 -7.87 -28.36
N LYS A 5 -42.87 -6.84 -28.32
CA LYS A 5 -41.42 -6.95 -28.09
C LYS A 5 -41.08 -7.38 -26.65
N LYS A 6 -41.82 -6.88 -25.65
CA LYS A 6 -41.67 -7.30 -24.24
C LYS A 6 -42.02 -8.77 -24.02
N ASN A 7 -43.05 -9.29 -24.70
CA ASN A 7 -43.48 -10.68 -24.55
C ASN A 7 -42.53 -11.69 -25.22
N SER A 8 -41.88 -11.33 -26.33
CA SER A 8 -40.88 -12.21 -26.97
C SER A 8 -39.58 -12.30 -26.17
N ILE A 9 -39.11 -11.20 -25.58
CA ILE A 9 -37.92 -11.18 -24.72
C ILE A 9 -38.14 -12.04 -23.47
N LYS A 10 -39.30 -11.92 -22.80
CA LYS A 10 -39.67 -12.75 -21.64
C LYS A 10 -39.72 -14.25 -21.98
N LYS A 11 -40.24 -14.60 -23.16
CA LYS A 11 -40.38 -16.00 -23.61
C LYS A 11 -39.03 -16.64 -23.96
N ASN A 12 -38.12 -15.86 -24.57
CA ASN A 12 -36.76 -16.33 -24.87
C ASN A 12 -35.87 -16.45 -23.63
N PHE A 13 -36.00 -15.53 -22.66
CA PHE A 13 -35.32 -15.65 -21.36
C PHE A 13 -35.74 -16.91 -20.60
N ASN A 14 -37.04 -17.23 -20.56
CA ASN A 14 -37.52 -18.43 -19.85
C ASN A 14 -37.11 -19.75 -20.52
N LYS A 15 -36.94 -19.78 -21.85
CA LYS A 15 -36.44 -20.95 -22.58
C LYS A 15 -34.96 -21.22 -22.30
N ASN A 16 -34.14 -20.17 -22.22
CA ASN A 16 -32.69 -20.29 -22.07
C ASN A 16 -32.18 -19.93 -20.67
N LYS A 17 -33.07 -19.84 -19.67
CA LYS A 17 -32.75 -19.36 -18.31
C LYS A 17 -31.53 -20.06 -17.70
N TYR A 18 -31.41 -21.37 -17.89
CA TYR A 18 -30.30 -22.16 -17.35
C TYR A 18 -28.98 -21.84 -18.07
N ASN A 19 -28.97 -21.69 -19.40
CA ASN A 19 -27.76 -21.28 -20.13
C ASN A 19 -27.31 -19.86 -19.76
N ILE A 20 -28.26 -18.95 -19.53
CA ILE A 20 -27.96 -17.58 -19.08
C ILE A 20 -27.34 -17.60 -17.68
N ILE A 21 -27.91 -18.38 -16.75
CA ILE A 21 -27.36 -18.58 -15.40
C ILE A 21 -25.95 -19.19 -15.47
N LEU A 22 -25.74 -20.18 -16.34
CA LEU A 22 -24.45 -20.84 -16.50
C LEU A 22 -23.37 -19.88 -17.05
N ILE A 23 -23.74 -19.01 -17.99
CA ILE A 23 -22.87 -17.93 -18.48
C ILE A 23 -22.53 -16.94 -17.37
N ILE A 24 -23.50 -16.54 -16.54
CA ILE A 24 -23.25 -15.62 -15.42
C ILE A 24 -22.28 -16.25 -14.42
N ILE A 25 -22.45 -17.53 -14.08
CA ILE A 25 -21.53 -18.27 -13.21
C ILE A 25 -20.13 -18.32 -13.82
N ALA A 26 -20.02 -18.64 -15.12
CA ALA A 26 -18.74 -18.67 -15.82
C ALA A 26 -18.04 -17.31 -15.83
N ILE A 27 -18.78 -16.21 -16.00
CA ILE A 27 -18.24 -14.85 -15.90
C ILE A 27 -17.72 -14.57 -14.49
N ILE A 28 -18.52 -14.85 -13.46
CA ILE A 28 -18.10 -14.65 -12.06
C ILE A 28 -16.81 -15.42 -11.77
N PHE A 29 -16.74 -16.68 -12.23
CA PHE A 29 -15.56 -17.51 -12.05
C PHE A 29 -14.33 -16.97 -12.80
N ALA A 30 -14.51 -16.51 -14.03
CA ALA A 30 -13.44 -15.88 -14.81
C ALA A 30 -12.92 -14.59 -14.15
N VAL A 31 -13.80 -13.75 -13.62
CA VAL A 31 -13.40 -12.53 -12.89
C VAL A 31 -12.61 -12.90 -11.63
N PHE A 32 -13.05 -13.91 -10.87
CA PHE A 32 -12.34 -14.40 -9.69
C PHE A 32 -10.93 -14.91 -10.03
N LEU A 33 -10.78 -15.69 -11.09
CA LEU A 33 -9.47 -16.19 -11.54
C LEU A 33 -8.54 -15.04 -11.98
N LEU A 34 -9.06 -14.04 -12.70
CA LEU A 34 -8.26 -12.90 -13.16
C LEU A 34 -7.76 -12.03 -12.01
N ALA A 35 -8.57 -11.83 -10.95
CA ALA A 35 -8.15 -11.08 -9.76
C ALA A 35 -6.90 -11.70 -9.11
N ASN A 36 -6.91 -13.02 -8.91
CA ASN A 36 -5.78 -13.74 -8.29
C ASN A 36 -4.49 -13.67 -9.12
N ILE A 37 -4.60 -13.62 -10.46
CA ILE A 37 -3.45 -13.52 -11.35
C ILE A 37 -2.78 -12.14 -11.23
N ILE A 38 -3.57 -11.08 -11.13
CA ILE A 38 -3.07 -9.69 -11.02
C ILE A 38 -2.26 -9.53 -9.72
N ASP A 39 -2.75 -10.06 -8.61
CA ASP A 39 -2.05 -10.02 -7.32
C ASP A 39 -0.76 -10.82 -7.33
N ASN A 40 -0.75 -12.01 -7.96
CA ASN A 40 0.45 -12.83 -8.11
C ASN A 40 1.54 -12.14 -8.94
N ILE A 41 1.17 -11.50 -10.05
CA ILE A 41 2.10 -10.75 -10.89
C ILE A 41 2.66 -9.55 -10.12
N SER A 42 1.80 -8.82 -9.40
CA SER A 42 2.21 -7.71 -8.56
C SER A 42 3.25 -8.13 -7.51
N ASN A 43 2.96 -9.21 -6.78
CA ASN A 43 3.85 -9.74 -5.74
C ASN A 43 5.19 -10.25 -6.30
N LYS A 44 5.17 -10.85 -7.50
CA LYS A 44 6.38 -11.29 -8.20
C LYS A 44 7.23 -10.11 -8.69
N ASN A 45 6.61 -9.00 -9.08
CA ASN A 45 7.34 -7.78 -9.43
C ASN A 45 7.97 -7.15 -8.19
N LEU A 46 7.24 -7.15 -7.07
CA LEU A 46 7.73 -6.62 -5.79
C LEU A 46 8.94 -7.41 -5.27
N SER A 47 9.01 -8.73 -5.51
CA SER A 47 10.12 -9.56 -5.03
C SER A 47 11.48 -9.22 -5.65
N LYS A 48 11.53 -8.46 -6.75
CA LYS A 48 12.79 -7.93 -7.30
C LYS A 48 13.50 -7.00 -6.31
N TYR A 49 12.74 -6.39 -5.41
CA TYR A 49 13.21 -5.42 -4.42
C TYR A 49 13.23 -6.01 -3.02
N ASP A 50 13.05 -7.32 -2.84
CA ASP A 50 12.98 -7.96 -1.52
C ASP A 50 14.20 -7.69 -0.64
N ASN A 51 15.38 -7.50 -1.25
CA ASN A 51 16.65 -7.25 -0.57
C ASN A 51 16.89 -5.76 -0.27
N GLU A 52 16.01 -4.87 -0.69
CA GLU A 52 16.13 -3.44 -0.38
C GLU A 52 15.91 -3.22 1.10
N MET A 53 16.83 -2.50 1.73
CA MET A 53 16.88 -2.34 3.18
C MET A 53 16.36 -0.96 3.60
N ILE A 54 15.74 -0.93 4.78
CA ILE A 54 15.55 0.29 5.56
C ILE A 54 16.26 0.11 6.91
N VAL A 55 16.98 1.14 7.34
CA VAL A 55 17.69 1.14 8.63
C VAL A 55 16.82 1.82 9.67
N ILE A 56 16.68 1.21 10.83
CA ILE A 56 15.95 1.76 11.97
C ILE A 56 16.94 2.12 13.06
N LYS A 57 16.89 3.38 13.50
CA LYS A 57 17.78 3.94 14.50
C LYS A 57 16.99 4.48 15.71
N ASN A 58 17.64 4.43 16.86
CA ASN A 58 17.20 5.06 18.11
C ASN A 58 18.35 5.93 18.62
N LYS A 59 18.11 7.24 18.78
CA LYS A 59 19.15 8.24 19.12
C LYS A 59 20.40 8.10 18.24
N ASP A 60 20.23 8.03 16.93
CA ASP A 60 21.29 7.89 15.92
C ASP A 60 22.05 6.53 15.92
N ASN A 61 21.83 5.68 16.92
CA ASN A 61 22.36 4.32 16.96
C ASN A 61 21.48 3.38 16.14
N GLU A 62 22.09 2.56 15.29
CA GLU A 62 21.37 1.52 14.56
C GLU A 62 20.87 0.44 15.53
N ILE A 63 19.56 0.20 15.51
CA ILE A 63 18.93 -0.88 16.26
C ILE A 63 18.87 -2.12 15.36
N THR A 64 18.40 -1.93 14.13
CA THR A 64 18.17 -3.01 13.19
C THR A 64 18.09 -2.47 11.77
N SER A 65 18.23 -3.37 10.80
CA SER A 65 17.91 -3.12 9.41
C SER A 65 16.92 -4.17 8.94
N LEU A 66 15.89 -3.74 8.23
CA LEU A 66 14.83 -4.61 7.73
C LEU A 66 14.82 -4.58 6.22
N SER A 67 14.80 -5.76 5.61
CA SER A 67 14.57 -5.87 4.18
C SER A 67 13.10 -5.64 3.84
N LEU A 68 12.80 -5.31 2.59
CA LEU A 68 11.42 -5.25 2.10
C LEU A 68 10.69 -6.58 2.37
N ARG A 69 11.39 -7.71 2.22
CA ARG A 69 10.84 -9.03 2.56
C ARG A 69 10.44 -9.12 4.02
N ASP A 70 11.24 -8.59 4.94
CA ASP A 70 10.95 -8.63 6.37
C ASP A 70 9.74 -7.74 6.71
N ILE A 71 9.68 -6.53 6.14
CA ILE A 71 8.54 -5.61 6.30
C ILE A 71 7.25 -6.26 5.81
N ARG A 72 7.27 -6.94 4.66
CA ARG A 72 6.10 -7.65 4.12
C ARG A 72 5.65 -8.79 5.06
N LYS A 73 6.61 -9.55 5.61
CA LYS A 73 6.33 -10.62 6.59
C LYS A 73 5.75 -10.09 7.90
N MET A 74 6.01 -8.84 8.27
CA MET A 74 5.44 -8.21 9.46
C MET A 74 3.93 -7.93 9.35
N GLY A 75 3.34 -8.10 8.15
CA GLY A 75 1.92 -8.00 7.89
C GLY A 75 1.53 -6.63 7.38
N GLY A 76 1.92 -6.33 6.14
CA GLY A 76 1.50 -5.13 5.43
C GLY A 76 -0.01 -5.06 5.25
N GLN A 77 -0.52 -3.84 5.16
CA GLN A 77 -1.93 -3.54 5.01
C GLN A 77 -2.18 -2.79 3.70
N ASN A 78 -3.30 -3.10 3.06
CA ASN A 78 -3.83 -2.28 1.99
C ASN A 78 -4.56 -1.08 2.59
N SER A 79 -4.29 0.11 2.06
CA SER A 79 -4.91 1.35 2.51
C SER A 79 -5.14 2.29 1.32
N LYS A 80 -5.96 3.31 1.53
CA LYS A 80 -6.26 4.33 0.53
C LYS A 80 -5.74 5.68 1.01
N ILE A 81 -5.05 6.39 0.12
CA ILE A 81 -4.48 7.72 0.41
C ILE A 81 -4.86 8.71 -0.68
N ASN A 82 -4.91 10.00 -0.30
CA ASN A 82 -5.12 11.09 -1.24
C ASN A 82 -3.79 11.44 -1.89
N GLN A 83 -3.72 11.36 -3.22
CA GLN A 83 -2.60 11.86 -4.01
C GLN A 83 -2.73 13.36 -4.30
N HIS A 84 -3.95 13.79 -4.60
CA HIS A 84 -4.38 15.18 -4.74
C HIS A 84 -5.84 15.25 -4.26
N SER A 85 -6.39 16.43 -3.98
CA SER A 85 -7.68 16.62 -3.27
C SER A 85 -8.82 15.66 -3.67
N ASP A 86 -8.89 15.23 -4.94
CA ASP A 86 -9.93 14.32 -5.46
C ASP A 86 -9.42 12.97 -5.98
N VAL A 87 -8.11 12.72 -5.95
CA VAL A 87 -7.50 11.48 -6.47
C VAL A 87 -7.09 10.59 -5.31
N VAL A 88 -7.87 9.52 -5.10
CA VAL A 88 -7.58 8.47 -4.11
C VAL A 88 -6.86 7.32 -4.80
N ILE A 89 -5.76 6.87 -4.21
CA ILE A 89 -4.98 5.73 -4.72
C ILE A 89 -4.82 4.64 -3.67
N ASP A 90 -4.75 3.40 -4.13
CA ASP A 90 -4.47 2.24 -3.30
C ASP A 90 -2.97 2.10 -3.05
N ILE A 91 -2.62 1.85 -1.79
CA ILE A 91 -1.26 1.60 -1.33
C ILE A 91 -1.21 0.34 -0.48
N GLU A 92 -0.03 -0.26 -0.43
CA GLU A 92 0.30 -1.35 0.47
C GLU A 92 1.58 -1.00 1.25
N GLY A 93 1.51 -1.12 2.57
CA GLY A 93 2.58 -0.69 3.47
C GLY A 93 2.41 -1.21 4.88
N LEU A 94 3.38 -0.92 5.74
CA LEU A 94 3.31 -1.18 7.18
C LEU A 94 3.08 0.14 7.91
N SER A 95 2.11 0.19 8.82
CA SER A 95 1.87 1.37 9.65
C SER A 95 3.04 1.59 10.62
N LEU A 96 3.41 2.85 10.85
CA LEU A 96 4.57 3.17 11.68
C LEU A 96 4.36 2.79 13.14
N ASP A 97 3.16 2.90 13.68
CA ASP A 97 2.83 2.45 15.04
C ASP A 97 3.18 0.97 15.23
N ARG A 98 2.85 0.12 14.24
CA ARG A 98 3.16 -1.32 14.28
C ARG A 98 4.64 -1.62 14.06
N LEU A 99 5.31 -0.84 13.21
CA LEU A 99 6.76 -0.97 13.01
C LEU A 99 7.50 -0.61 14.29
N ILE A 100 7.16 0.52 14.89
CA ILE A 100 7.73 1.05 16.13
C ILE A 100 7.47 0.08 17.28
N ASN A 101 6.24 -0.37 17.50
CA ASN A 101 5.92 -1.29 18.60
C ASN A 101 6.66 -2.64 18.53
N LYS A 102 7.23 -3.00 17.36
CA LYS A 102 8.05 -4.21 17.19
C LYS A 102 9.54 -3.97 17.43
N VAL A 103 9.97 -2.72 17.48
CA VAL A 103 11.36 -2.33 17.68
C VAL A 103 11.48 -1.79 19.10
N ASP A 104 12.46 -2.28 19.87
CA ASP A 104 12.66 -1.86 21.25
C ASP A 104 13.16 -0.41 21.29
N ILE A 105 12.25 0.52 21.54
CA ILE A 105 12.46 1.96 21.43
C ILE A 105 12.53 2.55 22.83
N ASP A 106 13.48 3.46 23.03
CA ASP A 106 13.71 4.12 24.32
C ASP A 106 12.47 4.98 24.68
N PRO A 107 11.88 4.82 25.87
CA PRO A 107 10.74 5.63 26.30
C PRO A 107 11.08 7.11 26.51
N ASN A 108 12.36 7.48 26.60
CA ASN A 108 12.85 8.85 26.82
C ASN A 108 13.35 9.52 25.54
N LEU A 109 12.68 9.28 24.42
CA LEU A 109 12.99 9.91 23.14
C LEU A 109 12.38 11.30 23.05
N ASN A 110 13.02 12.17 22.26
CA ASN A 110 12.37 13.37 21.78
C ASN A 110 11.09 12.96 21.01
N ASN A 111 10.14 13.87 20.92
CA ASN A 111 8.84 13.53 20.32
C ASN A 111 8.91 13.57 18.78
N ILE A 112 9.98 13.08 18.15
CA ILE A 112 10.23 13.24 16.70
C ILE A 112 10.78 11.95 16.06
N ILE A 113 10.30 11.65 14.85
CA ILE A 113 10.90 10.69 13.94
C ILE A 113 11.52 11.44 12.76
N GLU A 114 12.82 11.23 12.54
CA GLU A 114 13.60 11.75 11.42
C GLU A 114 13.71 10.67 10.33
N PHE A 115 13.36 11.03 9.10
CA PHE A 115 13.50 10.21 7.91
C PHE A 115 14.66 10.75 7.07
N ILE A 116 15.54 9.87 6.63
CA ILE A 116 16.68 10.22 5.79
C ILE A 116 16.52 9.54 4.44
N ASP A 117 16.56 10.32 3.37
CA ASP A 117 16.46 9.81 2.00
C ASP A 117 17.81 9.28 1.49
N GLY A 118 17.80 8.63 0.31
CA GLY A 118 19.03 8.13 -0.32
C GLY A 118 20.07 9.20 -0.73
N LYS A 119 19.77 10.50 -0.57
CA LYS A 119 20.69 11.62 -0.81
C LYS A 119 21.16 12.26 0.51
N GLY A 120 20.69 11.78 1.66
CA GLY A 120 21.00 12.34 2.97
C GLY A 120 20.09 13.49 3.41
N ASN A 121 19.04 13.83 2.65
CA ASN A 121 18.08 14.86 3.06
C ASN A 121 17.24 14.34 4.21
N LYS A 122 16.95 15.23 5.16
CA LYS A 122 16.21 14.92 6.38
C LYS A 122 14.81 15.52 6.34
N THR A 123 13.81 14.76 6.76
CA THR A 123 12.45 15.24 6.98
C THR A 123 11.93 14.62 8.26
N SER A 124 11.14 15.35 9.03
CA SER A 124 10.72 14.87 10.34
C SER A 124 9.22 15.00 10.55
N ILE A 125 8.66 14.10 11.35
CA ILE A 125 7.29 14.18 11.86
C ILE A 125 7.30 14.01 13.38
N ALA A 126 6.24 14.45 14.04
CA ALA A 126 6.06 14.18 15.46
C ALA A 126 5.87 12.68 15.71
N LEU A 127 6.51 12.16 16.76
CA LEU A 127 6.39 10.78 17.20
C LEU A 127 4.93 10.44 17.54
N GLU A 128 4.20 11.35 18.17
CA GLU A 128 2.76 11.23 18.44
C GLU A 128 1.97 10.87 17.17
N SER A 129 2.15 11.64 16.09
CA SER A 129 1.50 11.38 14.80
C SER A 129 1.87 10.01 14.21
N ALA A 130 3.09 9.54 14.43
CA ALA A 130 3.56 8.25 13.94
C ALA A 130 3.05 7.05 14.75
N LEU A 131 2.77 7.27 16.04
CA LEU A 131 2.21 6.28 16.96
C LEU A 131 0.68 6.19 16.88
N GLU A 132 0.01 7.17 16.27
CA GLU A 132 -1.42 7.07 15.97
C GLU A 132 -1.70 5.89 15.03
N VAL A 133 -2.62 5.03 15.48
CA VAL A 133 -3.00 3.79 14.80
C VAL A 133 -3.43 4.08 13.36
N ASP A 134 -2.79 3.40 12.41
CA ASP A 134 -3.15 3.44 10.98
C ASP A 134 -3.22 4.85 10.39
N ARG A 135 -2.42 5.80 10.92
CA ARG A 135 -2.28 7.16 10.39
C ARG A 135 -1.12 7.29 9.42
N VAL A 136 0.08 6.89 9.84
CA VAL A 136 1.31 7.03 9.06
C VAL A 136 1.78 5.67 8.58
N TYR A 137 2.11 5.56 7.29
CA TYR A 137 2.53 4.31 6.67
C TYR A 137 3.91 4.42 6.05
N LEU A 138 4.74 3.40 6.28
CA LEU A 138 5.87 3.06 5.44
C LEU A 138 5.36 2.24 4.26
N VAL A 139 5.23 2.88 3.11
CA VAL A 139 4.67 2.31 1.90
C VAL A 139 5.76 1.67 1.06
N TYR A 140 5.48 0.48 0.50
CA TYR A 140 6.38 -0.23 -0.41
C TYR A 140 5.73 -0.57 -1.77
N LYS A 141 4.41 -0.43 -1.89
CA LYS A 141 3.68 -0.68 -3.13
C LYS A 141 2.53 0.31 -3.31
N THR A 142 2.33 0.77 -4.54
CA THR A 142 1.33 1.76 -4.94
C THR A 142 0.68 1.33 -6.24
N ILE A 143 -0.65 1.31 -6.30
CA ILE A 143 -1.45 0.88 -7.47
C ILE A 143 -0.94 -0.46 -8.03
N ASN A 144 -0.84 -1.46 -7.16
CA ASN A 144 -0.38 -2.82 -7.49
C ASN A 144 1.02 -2.93 -8.13
N LYS A 145 1.88 -1.93 -7.95
CA LYS A 145 3.28 -1.96 -8.41
C LYS A 145 4.23 -1.60 -7.27
N ALA A 146 5.47 -2.07 -7.34
CA ALA A 146 6.51 -1.54 -6.48
C ALA A 146 6.61 -0.02 -6.68
N ASN A 147 6.86 0.72 -5.60
CA ASN A 147 6.85 2.19 -5.62
C ASN A 147 7.76 2.77 -6.72
N ILE A 148 8.97 2.22 -6.84
CA ILE A 148 9.97 2.66 -7.83
C ILE A 148 9.55 2.40 -9.28
N ASP A 149 8.72 1.39 -9.52
CA ASP A 149 8.15 1.07 -10.83
C ASP A 149 6.92 1.94 -11.14
N PHE A 150 6.25 2.44 -10.11
CA PHE A 150 5.14 3.39 -10.25
C PHE A 150 5.63 4.82 -10.50
N ASP A 151 6.49 5.33 -9.62
CA ASP A 151 7.20 6.59 -9.78
C ASP A 151 8.60 6.46 -9.16
N LYS A 152 9.63 6.56 -10.01
CA LYS A 152 11.05 6.45 -9.60
C LYS A 152 11.41 7.40 -8.46
N LYS A 153 10.73 8.55 -8.33
CA LYS A 153 10.99 9.52 -7.26
C LYS A 153 10.61 8.99 -5.88
N LEU A 154 9.66 8.06 -5.78
CA LEU A 154 9.24 7.47 -4.51
C LEU A 154 10.30 6.56 -3.91
N GLY A 155 11.25 6.06 -4.72
CA GLY A 155 12.16 5.00 -4.31
C GLY A 155 11.42 3.70 -3.99
N VAL A 156 12.06 2.81 -3.24
CA VAL A 156 11.43 1.55 -2.82
C VAL A 156 10.49 1.79 -1.63
N PHE A 157 10.92 2.64 -0.69
CA PHE A 157 10.13 3.03 0.47
C PHE A 157 9.83 4.52 0.44
N TYR A 158 8.58 4.88 0.75
CA TYR A 158 8.21 6.25 1.07
C TYR A 158 7.28 6.26 2.28
N VAL A 159 7.16 7.40 2.93
CA VAL A 159 6.28 7.59 4.08
C VAL A 159 5.16 8.56 3.75
N VAL A 160 3.95 8.19 4.15
CA VAL A 160 2.75 9.00 4.00
C VAL A 160 2.01 9.13 5.33
N ASP A 161 1.64 10.36 5.68
CA ASP A 161 0.61 10.65 6.68
C ASP A 161 -0.73 10.76 5.95
N LYS A 162 -1.70 9.89 6.29
CA LYS A 162 -3.04 9.89 5.68
C LYS A 162 -3.81 11.20 5.87
N GLN A 163 -3.46 11.99 6.86
CA GLN A 163 -4.07 13.31 7.06
C GLN A 163 -3.55 14.33 6.02
N GLN A 164 -2.42 14.09 5.36
CA GLN A 164 -1.93 14.93 4.26
C GLN A 164 -2.63 14.61 2.95
N LYS A 165 -3.25 15.64 2.36
CA LYS A 165 -3.99 15.54 1.08
C LYS A 165 -3.16 15.84 -0.17
N ASP A 166 -1.86 16.07 0.01
CA ASP A 166 -0.95 16.48 -1.07
C ASP A 166 0.26 15.53 -1.15
N ALA A 167 0.39 14.84 -2.28
CA ALA A 167 1.52 13.94 -2.56
C ALA A 167 2.89 14.61 -2.62
N ASN A 168 2.94 15.95 -2.73
CA ASN A 168 4.20 16.68 -2.63
C ASN A 168 4.78 16.67 -1.22
N LYS A 169 3.93 16.46 -0.20
CA LYS A 169 4.34 16.37 1.21
C LYS A 169 4.73 14.96 1.64
N TRP A 170 4.60 13.96 0.77
CA TRP A 170 5.08 12.61 1.06
C TRP A 170 6.60 12.62 1.19
N ILE A 171 7.11 11.80 2.11
CA ILE A 171 8.54 11.69 2.37
C ILE A 171 9.07 10.55 1.50
N LYS A 172 9.82 10.90 0.45
CA LYS A 172 10.13 9.99 -0.65
C LYS A 172 11.51 9.36 -0.49
N ASN A 173 11.69 8.16 -1.04
CA ASN A 173 12.96 7.44 -1.10
C ASN A 173 13.66 7.29 0.26
N VAL A 174 12.88 6.91 1.28
CA VAL A 174 13.35 6.75 2.65
C VAL A 174 14.31 5.56 2.73
N LYS A 175 15.47 5.77 3.34
CA LYS A 175 16.49 4.73 3.59
C LYS A 175 16.74 4.53 5.08
N ILE A 176 16.52 5.55 5.90
CA ILE A 176 16.72 5.49 7.35
C ILE A 176 15.50 6.11 8.04
N ILE A 177 15.01 5.43 9.09
CA ILE A 177 14.05 5.95 10.06
C ILE A 177 14.79 6.06 11.39
N ASN A 178 14.84 7.25 11.97
CA ASN A 178 15.59 7.53 13.18
C ASN A 178 14.68 8.17 14.21
N ILE A 179 14.44 7.44 15.30
CA ILE A 179 13.57 7.84 16.38
C ILE A 179 14.48 8.48 17.43
N LYS A 180 14.28 9.77 17.70
CA LYS A 180 15.19 10.59 18.51
C LYS A 180 14.49 11.12 19.72
#